data_AF-A0A2V8J7A3-F1
#
_entry.id   AF-A0A2V8J7A3-F1
#
_cell.length_a   1.000
_cell.length_b   1.000
_cell.length_c   1.000
_cell.angle_alpha   90.00
_cell.angle_beta   90.00
_cell.angle_gamma   90.00
#
_symmetry.space_group_name_H-M   'P 1'
#
loop_
_entity.id
_entity.type
_entity.pdbx_description
1 polymer ?
#
loop_
_entity_poly.entity_id
_entity_poly.type
_entity_poly.pdbx_seq_one_letter_code
_entity_poly.pdbx_strand_id
1 'polypeptide(L)'
;IMVGANNMPTTGLLAALRFIKDNRLLPRGFNNETADPRTLPQGGAANDPNFTGGGDKIIYSVSTGNAEGPFQVEAEFWFQPISFRWANNLKPYNAPEPKRFTGYYDAMASGSAVMLCRAAK
;
A
#
# COMPACT_ATOMS: atom_id res chain seq x y z
N ILE A 1 5.20 -5.98 -0.13
CA ILE A 1 4.47 -7.25 0.17
C ILE A 1 5.33 -8.41 -0.28
N MET A 2 5.51 -9.43 0.58
CA MET A 2 6.24 -10.66 0.27
C MET A 2 5.28 -11.77 -0.16
N VAL A 3 5.75 -12.74 -0.95
CA VAL A 3 5.03 -14.00 -1.21
C VAL A 3 5.84 -15.22 -0.79
N GLY A 4 5.13 -16.30 -0.49
CA GLY A 4 5.72 -17.62 -0.35
C GLY A 4 5.82 -18.41 -1.65
N ALA A 5 6.33 -19.63 -1.54
CA ALA A 5 6.50 -20.55 -2.68
C ALA A 5 5.19 -20.85 -3.43
N ASN A 6 4.04 -20.72 -2.76
CA ASN A 6 2.71 -20.86 -3.36
C ASN A 6 2.20 -19.57 -4.03
N ASN A 7 3.04 -18.55 -4.20
CA ASN A 7 2.69 -17.21 -4.70
C ASN A 7 1.63 -16.45 -3.90
N MET A 8 1.29 -16.89 -2.69
CA MET A 8 0.37 -16.18 -1.80
C MET A 8 1.11 -15.14 -0.95
N PRO A 9 0.50 -13.96 -0.68
CA PRO A 9 1.07 -12.99 0.24
C PRO A 9 1.37 -13.60 1.61
N THR A 10 2.56 -13.34 2.15
CA THR A 10 2.99 -13.86 3.44
C THR A 10 3.66 -12.79 4.29
N THR A 11 3.58 -12.98 5.62
CA THR A 11 4.31 -12.22 6.63
C THR A 11 5.26 -13.11 7.45
N GLY A 12 5.30 -14.41 7.18
CA GLY A 12 6.18 -15.35 7.87
C GLY A 12 7.59 -15.28 7.30
N LEU A 13 8.59 -15.00 8.14
CA LEU A 13 10.00 -14.86 7.74
C LEU A 13 10.51 -16.09 6.97
N LEU A 14 10.24 -17.30 7.48
CA LEU A 14 10.70 -18.55 6.87
C LEU A 14 9.95 -18.90 5.57
N ALA A 15 8.83 -18.24 5.29
CA ALA A 15 8.05 -18.44 4.08
C ALA A 15 8.26 -17.31 3.06
N ALA A 16 8.92 -16.21 3.41
CA ALA A 16 9.03 -15.03 2.56
C ALA A 16 10.12 -15.23 1.49
N LEU A 17 9.72 -15.62 0.27
CA LEU A 17 10.64 -15.95 -0.81
C LEU A 17 11.04 -14.75 -1.68
N ARG A 18 10.09 -13.85 -2.00
CA ARG A 18 10.35 -12.65 -2.83
C ARG A 18 9.36 -11.52 -2.57
N PHE A 19 9.77 -10.29 -2.92
CA PHE A 19 8.89 -9.13 -2.97
C PHE A 19 8.02 -9.17 -4.24
N ILE A 20 6.74 -8.81 -4.12
CA ILE A 20 5.79 -8.78 -5.25
C ILE A 20 5.07 -7.46 -5.44
N LYS A 21 5.20 -6.57 -4.47
CA LYS A 21 4.55 -5.28 -4.51
C LYS A 21 5.36 -4.30 -3.69
N ASP A 22 5.76 -3.23 -4.35
CA ASP A 22 6.14 -1.99 -3.71
C ASP A 22 4.90 -1.09 -3.51
N ASN A 23 4.80 -0.46 -2.34
CA ASN A 23 3.75 0.52 -2.02
C ASN A 23 4.37 1.89 -1.65
N ARG A 24 5.68 2.04 -1.83
CA ARG A 24 6.39 3.30 -1.54
C ARG A 24 6.15 4.25 -2.70
N LEU A 25 5.84 5.51 -2.42
CA LEU A 25 6.00 6.56 -3.42
C LEU A 25 7.51 6.75 -3.65
N LEU A 26 7.97 6.71 -4.91
CA LEU A 26 9.37 6.92 -5.21
C LEU A 26 9.75 8.38 -4.90
N PRO A 27 10.96 8.66 -4.38
CA PRO A 27 11.42 10.02 -4.16
C PRO A 27 11.37 10.86 -5.44
N ARG A 28 11.18 12.18 -5.31
CA ARG A 28 11.33 13.08 -6.46
C ARG A 28 12.73 12.94 -7.05
N GLY A 29 12.79 12.81 -8.38
CA GLY A 29 14.06 12.61 -9.09
C GLY A 29 14.55 11.15 -9.14
N PHE A 30 13.82 10.20 -8.54
CA PHE A 30 14.13 8.78 -8.70
C PHE A 30 13.96 8.37 -10.18
N ASN A 31 14.97 7.71 -10.73
CA ASN A 31 14.99 7.22 -12.11
C ASN A 31 15.04 5.70 -12.12
N ASN A 32 13.96 5.07 -12.61
CA ASN A 32 13.84 3.61 -12.68
C ASN A 32 14.84 2.96 -13.66
N GLU A 33 15.43 3.72 -14.58
CA GLU A 33 16.42 3.22 -15.56
C GLU A 33 17.84 3.19 -14.99
N THR A 34 18.18 4.12 -14.09
CA THR A 34 19.56 4.29 -13.59
C THR A 34 19.72 3.94 -12.11
N ALA A 35 18.63 3.75 -11.37
CA ALA A 35 18.69 3.37 -9.96
C ALA A 35 19.29 1.97 -9.74
N ASP A 36 19.88 1.77 -8.57
CA ASP A 36 20.41 0.47 -8.16
C ASP A 36 19.30 -0.59 -8.26
N PRO A 37 19.52 -1.73 -8.94
CA PRO A 37 18.51 -2.77 -9.13
C PRO A 37 17.85 -3.26 -7.83
N ARG A 38 18.55 -3.17 -6.68
CA ARG A 38 18.03 -3.57 -5.36
C ARG A 38 17.02 -2.57 -4.79
N THR A 39 16.96 -1.37 -5.35
CA THR A 39 16.07 -0.29 -4.90
C THR A 39 14.86 -0.09 -5.79
N LEU A 40 14.87 -0.70 -6.99
CA LEU A 40 13.81 -0.59 -7.98
C LEU A 40 12.46 -1.08 -7.43
N PRO A 41 11.35 -0.42 -7.82
CA PRO A 41 10.02 -0.91 -7.50
C PRO A 41 9.84 -2.34 -7.99
N GLN A 42 9.01 -3.11 -7.28
CA GLN A 42 8.77 -4.53 -7.54
C GLN A 42 7.31 -4.78 -7.91
N GLY A 43 7.09 -5.78 -8.76
CA GLY A 43 5.74 -6.19 -9.18
C GLY A 43 5.14 -5.27 -10.22
N GLY A 44 3.82 -5.04 -10.15
CA GLY A 44 3.09 -4.23 -11.13
C GLY A 44 3.64 -2.81 -11.29
N ALA A 45 4.12 -2.19 -10.20
CA ALA A 45 4.72 -0.85 -10.22
C ALA A 45 6.02 -0.78 -11.04
N ALA A 46 6.75 -1.89 -11.18
CA ALA A 46 7.96 -1.95 -12.03
C ALA A 46 7.63 -1.86 -13.52
N ASN A 47 6.42 -2.26 -13.90
CA ASN A 47 5.95 -2.28 -15.29
C ASN A 47 4.95 -1.15 -15.57
N ASP A 48 4.72 -0.25 -14.60
CA ASP A 48 3.82 0.88 -14.77
C ASP A 48 4.61 2.07 -15.32
N PRO A 49 4.36 2.49 -16.58
CA PRO A 49 5.13 3.55 -17.23
C PRO A 49 4.93 4.92 -16.59
N ASN A 50 3.88 5.10 -15.78
CA ASN A 50 3.59 6.38 -15.15
C ASN A 50 3.95 6.40 -13.64
N PHE A 51 4.37 5.26 -13.09
CA PHE A 51 4.93 5.15 -11.75
C PHE A 51 6.39 5.60 -11.73
N THR A 52 6.61 6.86 -11.42
CA THR A 52 7.90 7.55 -11.57
C THR A 52 8.33 8.24 -10.27
N GLY A 53 9.51 8.88 -10.28
CA GLY A 53 10.01 9.65 -9.16
C GLY A 53 9.06 10.77 -8.73
N GLY A 54 8.32 10.55 -7.65
CA GLY A 54 7.42 11.53 -7.04
C GLY A 54 5.94 11.40 -7.43
N GLY A 55 5.54 10.39 -8.20
CA GLY A 55 4.14 10.29 -8.61
C GLY A 55 3.74 9.00 -9.34
N ASP A 56 2.42 8.84 -9.44
CA ASP A 56 1.70 7.80 -10.14
C ASP A 56 0.34 8.39 -10.58
N LYS A 57 -0.25 7.90 -11.67
CA LYS A 57 -1.55 8.32 -12.18
C LYS A 57 -2.54 7.17 -12.09
N ILE A 58 -3.46 7.30 -11.14
CA ILE A 58 -4.53 6.32 -10.90
C ILE A 58 -5.84 6.83 -11.50
N ILE A 59 -6.59 5.95 -12.15
CA ILE A 59 -7.91 6.24 -12.73
C ILE A 59 -8.98 5.48 -11.95
N TYR A 60 -9.98 6.21 -11.46
CA TYR A 60 -11.17 5.64 -10.82
C TYR A 60 -12.38 5.83 -11.73
N SER A 61 -13.22 4.81 -11.82
CA SER A 61 -14.50 4.86 -12.52
C SER A 61 -15.61 4.52 -11.53
N VAL A 62 -16.59 5.41 -11.40
CA VAL A 62 -17.71 5.27 -10.46
C VAL A 62 -19.00 5.41 -11.26
N SER A 63 -19.87 4.40 -11.18
CA SER A 63 -21.20 4.48 -11.79
C SER A 63 -22.11 5.35 -10.92
N THR A 64 -22.77 6.33 -11.53
CA THR A 64 -23.71 7.24 -10.87
C THR A 64 -25.16 6.77 -10.97
N GLY A 65 -25.44 5.69 -11.72
CA GLY A 65 -26.80 5.23 -11.99
C GLY A 65 -27.67 6.36 -12.56
N ASN A 66 -28.81 6.60 -11.91
CA ASN A 66 -29.75 7.67 -12.28
C ASN A 66 -29.52 8.98 -11.50
N ALA A 67 -28.42 9.10 -10.75
CA ALA A 67 -28.15 10.33 -10.01
C ALA A 67 -27.89 11.48 -11.00
N GLU A 68 -28.50 12.63 -10.72
CA GLU A 68 -28.30 13.86 -11.48
C GLU A 68 -27.34 14.78 -10.71
N GLY A 69 -26.48 15.47 -11.46
CA GLY A 69 -25.45 16.35 -10.88
C GLY A 69 -25.99 17.66 -10.30
N PRO A 70 -25.09 18.54 -9.82
CA PRO A 70 -23.63 18.42 -9.88
C PRO A 70 -23.08 17.38 -8.88
N PHE A 71 -22.04 16.65 -9.29
CA PHE A 71 -21.29 15.76 -8.39
C PHE A 71 -20.12 16.51 -7.76
N GLN A 72 -19.84 16.21 -6.49
CA GLN A 72 -18.62 16.62 -5.79
C GLN A 72 -17.68 15.43 -5.69
N VAL A 73 -16.41 15.65 -5.99
CA VAL A 73 -15.37 14.62 -5.92
C VAL A 73 -14.28 15.07 -4.97
N GLU A 74 -14.03 14.26 -3.95
CA GLU A 74 -12.94 14.46 -3.00
C GLU A 74 -11.93 13.32 -3.11
N ALA A 75 -10.65 13.66 -3.11
CA ALA A 75 -9.55 12.72 -3.09
C ALA A 75 -8.59 13.07 -1.96
N GLU A 76 -8.21 12.06 -1.18
CA GLU A 76 -7.30 12.20 -0.04
C GLU A 76 -6.16 11.20 -0.17
N PHE A 77 -4.93 11.67 0.04
CA PHE A 77 -3.75 10.81 0.08
C PHE A 77 -3.34 10.56 1.53
N TRP A 78 -3.34 9.30 1.93
CA TRP A 78 -3.10 8.88 3.31
C TRP A 78 -1.80 8.08 3.43
N PHE A 79 -1.00 8.40 4.45
CA PHE A 79 0.15 7.61 4.85
C PHE A 79 -0.18 6.77 6.09
N GLN A 80 0.17 5.49 6.05
CA GLN A 80 0.15 4.61 7.20
C GLN A 80 1.52 3.96 7.38
N PRO A 81 2.13 4.03 8.58
CA PRO A 81 3.45 3.46 8.82
C PRO A 81 3.45 1.93 8.80
N ILE A 82 2.31 1.31 9.09
CA ILE A 82 2.14 -0.15 9.08
C ILE A 82 1.06 -0.50 8.06
N SER A 83 1.39 -1.39 7.13
CA SER A 83 0.42 -1.88 6.15
C SER A 83 -0.71 -2.65 6.82
N PHE A 84 -1.96 -2.24 6.56
CA PHE A 84 -3.16 -2.93 7.05
C PHE A 84 -3.12 -4.43 6.80
N ARG A 85 -2.79 -4.87 5.57
CA ARG A 85 -2.76 -6.30 5.24
C ARG A 85 -1.67 -7.05 6.00
N TRP A 86 -0.51 -6.43 6.23
CA TRP A 86 0.55 -7.06 7.02
C TRP A 86 0.11 -7.28 8.47
N ALA A 87 -0.48 -6.26 9.11
CA ALA A 87 -0.97 -6.37 10.48
C ALA A 87 -2.10 -7.41 10.60
N ASN A 88 -3.06 -7.42 9.66
CA ASN A 88 -4.16 -8.38 9.68
C ASN A 88 -3.71 -9.82 9.42
N ASN A 89 -2.63 -10.03 8.64
CA ASN A 89 -2.07 -11.36 8.45
C ASN A 89 -1.53 -11.98 9.74
N LEU A 90 -1.31 -11.19 10.80
CA LEU A 90 -0.93 -11.70 12.12
C LEU A 90 -2.12 -12.18 12.97
N LYS A 91 -3.34 -11.72 12.67
CA LYS A 91 -4.55 -12.04 13.47
C LYS A 91 -4.89 -13.55 13.56
N PRO A 92 -4.66 -14.38 12.52
CA PRO A 92 -4.91 -15.81 12.62
C PRO A 92 -3.96 -16.58 13.56
N TYR A 93 -2.81 -16.02 13.92
CA TYR A 93 -1.81 -16.72 14.72
C TYR A 93 -2.16 -16.68 16.22
N ASN A 94 -2.36 -17.86 16.81
CA ASN A 94 -2.65 -18.01 18.23
C ASN A 94 -1.35 -18.08 19.07
N ALA A 95 -0.62 -16.97 19.17
CA ALA A 95 0.59 -16.85 20.00
C ALA A 95 0.61 -15.53 20.78
N PRO A 96 1.38 -15.42 21.88
CA PRO A 96 1.42 -14.22 22.72
C PRO A 96 1.80 -12.94 21.96
N GLU A 97 2.81 -13.01 21.09
CA GLU A 97 3.38 -11.85 20.41
C GLU A 97 2.46 -11.29 19.32
N PRO A 98 1.88 -12.10 18.39
CA PRO A 98 0.89 -11.62 17.44
C PRO A 98 -0.35 -11.03 18.10
N LYS A 99 -0.84 -11.64 19.19
CA LYS A 99 -1.99 -11.10 19.96
C LYS A 99 -1.66 -9.75 20.58
N ARG A 100 -0.48 -9.62 21.18
CA ARG A 100 -0.03 -8.35 21.78
C ARG A 100 0.11 -7.26 20.73
N PHE A 101 0.78 -7.56 19.61
CA PHE A 101 0.94 -6.61 18.51
C PHE A 101 -0.41 -6.17 17.91
N THR A 102 -1.29 -7.12 17.58
CA THR A 102 -2.59 -6.82 16.98
C THR A 102 -3.49 -6.04 17.94
N GLY A 103 -3.40 -6.31 19.25
CA GLY A 103 -4.04 -5.49 20.28
C GLY A 103 -3.60 -4.02 20.25
N TYR A 104 -2.28 -3.76 20.16
CA TYR A 104 -1.78 -2.38 20.01
C TYR A 104 -2.19 -1.75 18.69
N TYR A 105 -2.12 -2.50 17.59
CA TYR A 105 -2.51 -2.04 16.27
C TYR A 105 -3.99 -1.62 16.23
N ASP A 106 -4.88 -2.46 16.75
CA ASP A 106 -6.32 -2.18 16.78
C ASP A 106 -6.65 -1.00 17.72
N ALA A 107 -5.96 -0.90 18.88
CA ALA A 107 -6.12 0.24 19.80
C ALA A 107 -5.67 1.58 19.21
N MET A 108 -4.69 1.57 18.30
CA MET A 108 -4.17 2.77 17.64
C MET A 108 -4.82 3.07 16.29
N ALA A 109 -5.75 2.23 15.82
CA ALA A 109 -6.27 2.28 14.46
C ALA A 109 -6.78 3.67 14.05
N SER A 110 -7.51 4.35 14.93
CA SER A 110 -8.10 5.67 14.68
C SER A 110 -7.10 6.81 14.44
N GLY A 111 -5.88 6.72 14.98
CA GLY A 111 -4.83 7.74 14.84
C GLY A 111 -3.59 7.27 14.08
N SER A 112 -3.60 6.04 13.56
CA SER A 112 -2.44 5.42 12.92
C SER A 112 -2.13 5.93 11.51
N ALA A 113 -3.04 6.68 10.90
CA ALA A 113 -2.91 7.22 9.55
C ALA A 113 -2.81 8.74 9.57
N VAL A 114 -2.00 9.29 8.68
CA VAL A 114 -1.85 10.74 8.50
C VAL A 114 -2.27 11.10 7.07
N MET A 115 -3.23 12.01 6.93
CA MET A 115 -3.59 12.57 5.64
C MET A 115 -2.48 13.54 5.19
N LEU A 116 -1.87 13.25 4.04
CA LEU A 116 -0.80 14.04 3.46
C LEU A 116 -1.31 15.17 2.58
N CYS A 117 -2.37 14.92 1.80
CA CYS A 117 -3.02 15.95 0.99
C CYS A 117 -4.50 15.62 0.73
N ARG A 118 -5.27 16.66 0.41
CA ARG A 118 -6.67 16.58 0.00
C ARG A 118 -6.91 17.49 -1.20
N ALA A 119 -7.71 17.02 -2.14
CA ALA A 119 -8.21 17.82 -3.26
C ALA A 119 -9.73 17.61 -3.38
N ALA A 120 -10.45 18.67 -3.74
CA ALA A 120 -11.89 18.64 -3.96
C ALA A 120 -12.23 19.36 -5.28
N LYS A 121 -13.22 18.85 -6.00
CA LYS A 121 -13.75 19.45 -7.23
C LYS A 121 -15.27 19.36 -7.28
#